data_AF-A0A849PXX0-F1
#
_entry.id   AF-A0A849PXX0-F1
#
_cell.length_a   1.000
_cell.length_b   1.000
_cell.length_c   1.000
_cell.angle_alpha   90.00
_cell.angle_beta   90.00
_cell.angle_gamma   90.00
#
_symmetry.space_group_name_H-M   'P 1'
#
loop_
_entity.id
_entity.type
_entity.pdbx_description
1 polymer ?
#
loop_
_entity_poly.entity_id
_entity_poly.type
_entity_poly.pdbx_seq_one_letter_code
_entity_poly.pdbx_strand_id
1 'polypeptide(L)'
;GTQPLYLLQWFDPPAGHIGAPLSWLGMIYLFPKDAPVLSLFPDGETLNVSARATDRLVEKGVDLAHAMSVAGGEVGGRGGGHPVASGASVPIEARETFLSRVDEIVGEQLS
;
A
#
# COMPACT_ATOMS: atom_id res chain seq x y z
N GLY A 1 -5.70 -14.00 4.49
CA GLY A 1 -6.47 -13.29 3.46
C GLY A 1 -6.19 -11.81 3.57
N THR A 2 -6.54 -11.01 2.57
CA THR A 2 -6.48 -9.55 2.65
C THR A 2 -7.75 -8.98 3.27
N GLN A 3 -7.65 -7.78 3.83
CA GLN A 3 -8.77 -6.96 4.27
C GLN A 3 -9.06 -5.92 3.18
N PRO A 4 -10.29 -5.82 2.66
CA PRO A 4 -10.64 -4.88 1.61
C PRO A 4 -10.92 -3.47 2.17
N LEU A 5 -10.56 -2.46 1.38
CA LEU A 5 -11.08 -1.08 1.41
C LEU A 5 -11.82 -0.80 0.09
N TYR A 6 -12.20 0.44 -0.18
CA TYR A 6 -13.01 0.76 -1.35
C TYR A 6 -12.24 0.52 -2.67
N LEU A 7 -10.95 0.89 -2.72
CA LEU A 7 -10.09 0.67 -3.89
C LEU A 7 -8.75 -0.01 -3.56
N LEU A 8 -8.51 -0.35 -2.30
CA LEU A 8 -7.31 -1.04 -1.84
C LEU A 8 -7.63 -2.37 -1.15
N GLN A 9 -6.60 -3.17 -0.97
CA GLN A 9 -6.61 -4.31 -0.07
C GLN A 9 -5.30 -4.36 0.71
N TRP A 10 -5.34 -4.88 1.94
CA TRP A 10 -4.15 -4.94 2.78
C TRP A 10 -4.07 -6.18 3.65
N PHE A 11 -2.89 -6.48 4.19
CA PHE A 11 -2.71 -7.57 5.14
C PHE A 11 -1.49 -7.34 6.04
N ASP A 12 -1.47 -7.99 7.21
CA ASP A 12 -0.29 -8.07 8.08
C ASP A 12 0.50 -9.36 7.71
N PRO A 13 1.75 -9.27 7.22
CA PRO A 13 2.57 -10.44 6.96
C PRO A 13 3.09 -11.05 8.27
N PRO A 14 3.37 -12.37 8.31
CA PRO A 14 3.90 -13.01 9.52
C PRO A 14 5.30 -12.52 9.94
N ALA A 15 6.05 -11.89 9.04
CA ALA A 15 7.32 -11.23 9.33
C ALA A 15 7.59 -10.09 8.32
N GLY A 16 8.33 -9.06 8.72
CA GLY A 16 8.53 -7.87 7.87
C GLY A 16 9.26 -8.16 6.57
N HIS A 17 10.31 -8.98 6.61
CA HIS A 17 11.13 -9.31 5.45
C HIS A 17 10.37 -10.09 4.37
N ILE A 18 9.24 -10.74 4.71
CA ILE A 18 8.39 -11.43 3.74
C ILE A 18 7.23 -10.57 3.22
N GLY A 19 6.98 -9.39 3.79
CA GLY A 19 5.89 -8.50 3.38
C GLY A 19 5.92 -8.19 1.88
N ALA A 20 7.04 -7.65 1.39
CA ALA A 20 7.17 -7.29 -0.02
C ALA A 20 7.13 -8.49 -1.00
N PRO A 21 7.87 -9.61 -0.76
CA PRO A 21 7.74 -10.81 -1.60
C PRO A 21 6.33 -11.41 -1.60
N LEU A 22 5.66 -11.44 -0.43
CA LEU A 22 4.31 -11.99 -0.29
C LEU A 22 3.26 -11.09 -0.95
N SER A 23 3.42 -9.76 -0.90
CA SER A 23 2.57 -8.83 -1.67
C SER A 23 2.68 -9.08 -3.17
N TRP A 24 3.90 -9.33 -3.68
CA TRP A 24 4.10 -9.60 -5.11
C TRP A 24 3.55 -10.98 -5.54
N LEU A 25 3.96 -12.06 -4.87
CA LEU A 25 3.45 -13.40 -5.16
C LEU A 25 1.94 -13.49 -4.94
N GLY A 26 1.44 -12.85 -3.89
CA GLY A 26 0.02 -12.77 -3.57
C GLY A 26 -0.76 -12.06 -4.68
N MET A 27 -0.29 -10.91 -5.16
CA MET A 27 -0.89 -10.23 -6.31
C MET A 27 -0.94 -11.11 -7.57
N ILE A 28 0.05 -11.99 -7.77
CA ILE A 28 0.07 -12.88 -8.94
C ILE A 28 -0.91 -14.05 -8.79
N TYR A 29 -0.96 -14.69 -7.62
CA TYR A 29 -1.59 -16.01 -7.46
C TYR A 29 -2.77 -16.06 -6.49
N LEU A 30 -2.89 -15.13 -5.54
CA LEU A 30 -3.75 -15.30 -4.36
C LEU A 30 -4.75 -14.17 -4.15
N PHE A 31 -4.47 -12.96 -4.62
CA PHE A 31 -5.25 -11.76 -4.33
C PHE A 31 -6.00 -11.25 -5.57
N PRO A 32 -7.14 -10.56 -5.39
CA PRO A 32 -7.80 -9.82 -6.45
C PRO A 32 -6.82 -8.86 -7.16
N LYS A 33 -6.92 -8.75 -8.49
CA LYS A 33 -5.97 -8.00 -9.35
C LYS A 33 -6.50 -6.65 -9.82
N ASP A 34 -7.65 -6.28 -9.30
CA ASP A 34 -8.42 -5.08 -9.58
C ASP A 34 -8.22 -3.97 -8.54
N ALA A 35 -7.52 -4.28 -7.44
CA ALA A 35 -7.13 -3.33 -6.41
C ALA A 35 -5.64 -3.50 -6.05
N PRO A 36 -4.88 -2.41 -5.82
CA PRO A 36 -3.53 -2.48 -5.25
C PRO A 36 -3.51 -3.20 -3.89
N VAL A 37 -2.40 -3.86 -3.58
CA VAL A 37 -2.20 -4.56 -2.29
C VAL A 37 -1.10 -3.91 -1.45
N LEU A 38 -1.38 -3.73 -0.16
CA LEU A 38 -0.44 -3.23 0.84
C LEU A 38 -0.14 -4.32 1.88
N SER A 39 1.13 -4.53 2.21
CA SER A 39 1.52 -5.28 3.41
C SER A 39 1.99 -4.32 4.49
N LEU A 40 1.45 -4.47 5.70
CA LEU A 40 1.71 -3.60 6.85
C LEU A 40 2.49 -4.36 7.91
N PHE A 41 3.66 -3.86 8.31
CA PHE A 41 4.51 -4.53 9.29
C PHE A 41 4.98 -3.56 10.40
N PRO A 42 4.55 -3.78 11.65
CA PRO A 42 5.05 -3.03 12.80
C PRO A 42 6.54 -3.30 13.09
N ASP A 43 7.28 -2.25 13.37
CA ASP A 43 8.65 -2.25 13.86
C ASP A 43 8.80 -1.16 14.95
N GLY A 44 8.63 -1.56 16.21
CA GLY A 44 8.50 -0.61 17.32
C GLY A 44 7.29 0.30 17.17
N GLU A 45 7.52 1.62 17.20
CA GLU A 45 6.50 2.65 16.99
C GLU A 45 6.28 2.99 15.51
N THR A 46 7.03 2.36 14.60
CA THR A 46 6.91 2.57 13.15
C THR A 46 6.10 1.44 12.52
N LEU A 47 5.24 1.79 11.57
CA LEU A 47 4.57 0.87 10.66
C LEU A 47 5.22 0.98 9.28
N ASN A 48 5.90 -0.08 8.87
CA ASN A 48 6.47 -0.19 7.53
C ASN A 48 5.44 -0.77 6.56
N VAL A 49 5.31 -0.16 5.40
CA VAL A 49 4.32 -0.51 4.37
C VAL A 49 5.04 -0.83 3.07
N SER A 50 4.64 -1.91 2.42
CA SER A 50 5.02 -2.20 1.03
C SER A 50 3.78 -2.33 0.16
N ALA A 51 3.72 -1.57 -0.92
CA ALA A 51 2.59 -1.55 -1.84
C ALA A 51 2.96 -2.15 -3.21
N ARG A 52 1.98 -2.79 -3.83
CA ARG A 52 2.07 -3.40 -5.17
C ARG A 52 0.81 -3.11 -5.97
N ALA A 53 0.99 -2.74 -7.23
CA ALA A 53 -0.05 -2.66 -8.24
C ALA A 53 0.28 -3.64 -9.38
N THR A 54 -0.72 -3.93 -10.22
CA THR A 54 -0.50 -4.60 -11.50
C THR A 54 -0.21 -3.55 -12.57
N ASP A 55 0.49 -3.94 -13.65
CA ASP A 55 0.74 -3.03 -14.77
C ASP A 55 -0.57 -2.46 -15.34
N ARG A 56 -1.63 -3.27 -15.39
CA ARG A 56 -2.98 -2.83 -15.79
C ARG A 56 -3.54 -1.70 -14.91
N LEU A 57 -3.26 -1.71 -13.61
CA LEU A 57 -3.69 -0.63 -12.71
C LEU A 57 -2.87 0.64 -12.94
N VAL A 58 -1.57 0.50 -13.18
CA VAL A 58 -0.70 1.63 -13.52
C VAL A 58 -1.11 2.26 -14.86
N GLU A 59 -1.43 1.45 -15.87
CA GLU A 59 -1.96 1.90 -17.16
C GLU A 59 -3.30 2.66 -17.03
N LYS A 60 -4.07 2.37 -15.98
CA LYS A 60 -5.31 3.08 -15.65
C LYS A 60 -5.10 4.39 -14.88
N GLY A 61 -3.86 4.72 -14.51
CA GLY A 61 -3.50 5.96 -13.82
C GLY A 61 -3.05 5.79 -12.37
N VAL A 62 -3.03 4.56 -11.82
CA VAL A 62 -2.58 4.35 -10.45
C VAL A 62 -1.09 4.64 -10.32
N ASP A 63 -0.74 5.56 -9.41
CA ASP A 63 0.63 5.86 -9.01
C ASP A 63 0.78 5.67 -7.49
N LEU A 64 1.26 4.49 -7.10
CA LEU A 64 1.51 4.18 -5.69
C LEU A 64 2.72 4.90 -5.12
N ALA A 65 3.66 5.41 -5.93
CA ALA A 65 4.76 6.20 -5.40
C ALA A 65 4.22 7.55 -4.89
N HIS A 66 3.36 8.17 -5.68
CA HIS A 66 2.66 9.39 -5.30
C HIS A 66 1.78 9.17 -4.05
N ALA A 67 0.93 8.13 -4.06
CA ALA A 67 0.03 7.85 -2.95
C ALA A 67 0.78 7.60 -1.63
N MET A 68 1.85 6.78 -1.65
CA MET A 68 2.67 6.54 -0.45
C MET A 68 3.38 7.81 0.04
N SER A 69 3.86 8.67 -0.87
CA SER A 69 4.56 9.90 -0.51
C SER A 69 3.63 10.90 0.15
N VAL A 70 2.44 11.14 -0.43
CA VAL A 70 1.47 12.11 0.08
C VAL A 70 0.88 11.63 1.40
N ALA A 71 0.27 10.44 1.41
CA ALA A 71 -0.35 9.89 2.62
C ALA A 71 0.67 9.70 3.75
N GLY A 72 1.88 9.25 3.41
CA GLY A 72 2.96 9.11 4.38
C GLY A 72 3.36 10.44 5.01
N GLY A 73 3.52 11.50 4.21
CA GLY A 73 3.86 12.83 4.70
C GLY A 73 2.76 13.47 5.55
N GLU A 74 1.49 13.30 5.18
CA GLU A 74 0.34 13.85 5.92
C GLU A 74 0.21 13.29 7.34
N VAL A 75 0.62 12.03 7.56
CA VAL A 75 0.55 11.38 8.87
C VAL A 75 1.86 11.45 9.67
N GLY A 76 2.79 12.32 9.26
CA GLY A 76 4.08 12.48 9.96
C GLY A 76 5.11 11.38 9.67
N GLY A 77 4.90 10.58 8.63
CA GLY A 77 5.85 9.60 8.12
C GLY A 77 6.51 10.02 6.82
N ARG A 78 6.89 9.02 6.02
CA ARG A 78 7.49 9.19 4.69
C ARG A 78 7.09 8.03 3.77
N GLY A 79 7.10 8.26 2.47
CA GLY A 79 6.89 7.21 1.48
C GLY A 79 7.38 7.58 0.09
N GLY A 80 7.34 6.61 -0.84
CA GLY A 80 7.75 6.79 -2.22
C GLY A 80 8.15 5.47 -2.90
N GLY A 81 8.76 5.57 -4.07
CA GLY A 81 9.20 4.41 -4.87
C GLY A 81 8.81 4.56 -6.34
N HIS A 82 8.28 3.49 -6.93
CA HIS A 82 7.76 3.47 -8.30
C HIS A 82 6.23 3.29 -8.32
N PRO A 83 5.54 3.73 -9.40
CA PRO A 83 4.08 3.60 -9.51
C PRO A 83 3.55 2.18 -9.26
N VAL A 84 4.29 1.15 -9.74
CA VAL A 84 3.94 -0.27 -9.58
C VAL A 84 4.33 -0.85 -8.21
N ALA A 85 5.34 -0.26 -7.56
CA ALA A 85 6.03 -0.82 -6.42
C ALA A 85 6.62 0.29 -5.54
N SER A 86 5.99 0.53 -4.39
CA SER A 86 6.36 1.61 -3.47
C SER A 86 6.30 1.14 -2.02
N GLY A 87 6.70 2.02 -1.10
CA GLY A 87 6.59 1.77 0.32
C GLY A 87 6.51 3.05 1.14
N ALA A 88 6.19 2.88 2.41
CA ALA A 88 6.11 3.96 3.40
C ALA A 88 6.57 3.49 4.78
N SER A 89 6.97 4.44 5.61
CA SER A 89 7.18 4.25 7.05
C SER A 89 6.42 5.35 7.77
N VAL A 90 5.44 4.98 8.58
CA VAL A 90 4.52 5.90 9.27
C VAL A 90 4.41 5.54 10.75
N PRO A 91 3.91 6.43 11.63
CA PRO A 91 3.63 6.07 13.02
C PRO A 91 2.56 4.95 13.10
N ILE A 92 2.71 4.02 14.04
CA ILE A 92 1.82 2.84 14.14
C ILE A 92 0.37 3.21 14.45
N GLU A 93 0.18 4.27 15.23
CA GLU A 93 -1.11 4.86 15.58
C GLU A 93 -1.82 5.51 14.38
N ALA A 94 -1.07 5.84 13.33
CA ALA A 94 -1.60 6.46 12.13
C ALA A 94 -2.10 5.46 11.07
N ARG A 95 -2.09 4.15 11.37
CA ARG A 95 -2.47 3.06 10.44
C ARG A 95 -3.75 3.37 9.65
N GLU A 96 -4.85 3.62 10.36
CA GLU A 96 -6.18 3.76 9.74
C GLU A 96 -6.25 5.04 8.90
N THR A 97 -5.73 6.15 9.41
CA THR A 97 -5.66 7.42 8.67
C THR A 97 -4.81 7.28 7.41
N PHE A 98 -3.65 6.63 7.51
CA PHE A 98 -2.79 6.36 6.37
C PHE A 98 -3.51 5.52 5.32
N LEU A 99 -4.12 4.41 5.72
CA LEU A 99 -4.85 3.53 4.80
C LEU A 99 -6.00 4.25 4.09
N SER A 100 -6.81 5.03 4.82
CA SER A 100 -7.90 5.84 4.24
C SER A 100 -7.37 6.83 3.21
N ARG A 101 -6.28 7.54 3.53
CA ARG A 101 -5.71 8.54 2.63
C ARG A 101 -5.11 7.92 1.37
N VAL A 102 -4.46 6.76 1.46
CA VAL A 102 -4.01 6.05 0.25
C VAL A 102 -5.21 5.65 -0.61
N ASP A 103 -6.29 5.17 0.00
CA ASP A 103 -7.50 4.72 -0.71
C ASP A 103 -8.18 5.87 -1.47
N GLU A 104 -8.29 7.03 -0.81
CA GLU A 104 -8.80 8.28 -1.38
C GLU A 104 -7.94 8.75 -2.57
N ILE A 105 -6.61 8.82 -2.41
CA ILE A 105 -5.70 9.24 -3.49
C ILE A 105 -5.78 8.29 -4.69
N VAL A 106 -5.86 6.98 -4.45
CA VAL A 106 -6.04 6.00 -5.54
C VAL A 106 -7.39 6.18 -6.24
N GLY A 107 -8.44 6.56 -5.51
CA GLY A 107 -9.73 6.92 -6.09
C GLY A 107 -9.67 8.18 -6.95
N GLU A 108 -8.96 9.20 -6.50
CA GLU A 108 -8.72 10.43 -7.26
C GLU A 108 -7.94 10.14 -8.56
N GLN A 109 -6.96 9.24 -8.52
CA GLN A 109 -6.16 8.83 -9.68
C GLN A 109 -6.96 8.05 -10.75
N LEU A 110 -8.05 7.39 -10.34
CA LEU A 110 -8.88 6.55 -11.21
C LEU A 110 -10.16 7.25 -11.69
N SER A 111 -10.36 8.52 -11.33
CA SER A 111 -11.53 9.34 -11.66
C SER A 111 -11.46 10.00 -13.04
#